data_AF-A0A6L4YK05-F1
#
_entry.id   AF-A0A6L4YK05-F1
#
_cell.length_a   1.000
_cell.length_b   1.000
_cell.length_c   1.000
_cell.angle_alpha   90.00
_cell.angle_beta   90.00
_cell.angle_gamma   90.00
#
_symmetry.space_group_name_H-M   'P 1'
#
loop_
_entity.id
_entity.type
_entity.pdbx_description
1 polymer ?
#
loop_
_entity_poly.entity_id
_entity_poly.type
_entity_poly.pdbx_seq_one_letter_code
_entity_poly.pdbx_strand_id
1 'polypeptide(L)'
;MSEINRLSFNEAVVFVKNNKRAAFAAMPVFGDDEGDENATAEGARVFILLPDEDEGWTLRFIAGPFFSNAFAANDIIPADEIPDRVRELLFVPTRCEEDWLADQLQMLLAKLTQAAGIGDQMPDYTSQPAKAAEDVVFPVSFIGLNKPL
;
A
#
# COMPACT_ATOMS: atom_id res chain seq x y z
N MET A 1 21.53 -12.01 4.63
CA MET A 1 20.08 -11.73 4.62
C MET A 1 19.89 -10.57 5.60
N SER A 2 19.61 -9.36 5.12
CA SER A 2 19.28 -8.27 6.04
C SER A 2 17.88 -8.54 6.61
N GLU A 3 17.76 -8.62 7.93
CA GLU A 3 16.45 -8.57 8.57
C GLU A 3 15.72 -7.32 8.06
N ILE A 4 14.48 -7.51 7.60
CA ILE A 4 13.65 -6.38 7.19
C ILE A 4 13.43 -5.54 8.44
N ASN A 5 14.05 -4.36 8.50
CA ASN A 5 13.86 -3.44 9.60
C ASN A 5 12.44 -2.85 9.51
N ARG A 6 11.48 -3.58 10.07
CA ARG A 6 10.08 -3.19 10.15
C ARG A 6 9.90 -2.23 11.32
N LEU A 7 9.32 -1.08 11.04
CA LEU A 7 9.06 -0.01 11.99
C LEU A 7 7.59 -0.06 12.42
N SER A 8 7.31 0.13 13.70
CA SER A 8 5.96 0.51 14.15
C SER A 8 5.55 1.84 13.50
N PHE A 9 4.25 2.15 13.49
CA PHE A 9 3.76 3.41 12.93
C PHE A 9 4.47 4.64 13.48
N ASN A 10 4.68 4.73 14.79
CA ASN A 10 5.37 5.86 15.41
C ASN A 10 6.85 5.96 15.00
N GLU A 11 7.55 4.82 14.93
CA GLU A 11 8.94 4.77 14.44
C GLU A 11 9.02 5.16 12.97
N ALA A 12 8.04 4.76 12.17
CA ALA A 12 7.94 5.11 10.76
C ALA A 12 7.71 6.61 10.56
N VAL A 13 6.81 7.23 11.32
CA VAL A 13 6.61 8.69 11.30
C VAL A 13 7.90 9.43 11.65
N VAL A 14 8.58 9.02 12.72
CA VAL A 14 9.87 9.62 13.11
C VAL A 14 10.91 9.43 12.00
N PHE A 15 10.99 8.25 11.40
CA PHE A 15 11.88 7.94 10.29
C PHE A 15 11.62 8.87 9.10
N VAL A 16 10.37 9.04 8.68
CA VAL A 16 10.00 9.86 7.51
C VAL A 16 10.36 11.32 7.74
N LYS A 17 10.03 11.85 8.92
CA LYS A 17 10.33 13.25 9.28
C LYS A 17 11.82 13.54 9.28
N ASN A 18 12.64 12.65 9.86
CA ASN A 18 14.07 12.85 10.04
C ASN A 18 14.89 12.59 8.77
N ASN A 19 14.51 11.57 8.00
CA ASN A 19 15.31 11.10 6.86
C ASN A 19 14.78 11.63 5.52
N LYS A 20 13.60 12.27 5.51
CA LYS A 20 12.90 12.71 4.29
C LYS A 20 12.75 11.58 3.27
N ARG A 21 12.42 10.39 3.78
CA ARG A 21 12.24 9.15 3.02
C ARG A 21 10.91 8.53 3.35
N ALA A 22 10.32 7.84 2.39
CA ALA A 22 9.04 7.17 2.57
C ALA A 22 9.16 5.89 3.41
N ALA A 23 8.06 5.46 4.00
CA ALA A 23 7.90 4.12 4.57
C ALA A 23 6.53 3.57 4.17
N PHE A 24 6.43 2.28 3.84
CA PHE A 24 5.17 1.69 3.37
C PHE A 24 4.75 0.45 4.14
N ALA A 25 3.45 0.22 4.21
CA ALA A 25 2.84 -1.05 4.60
C ALA A 25 1.90 -1.49 3.49
N ALA A 26 1.81 -2.80 3.25
CA ALA A 26 0.91 -3.36 2.26
C ALA A 26 0.16 -4.56 2.86
N MET A 27 -1.12 -4.66 2.53
CA MET A 27 -1.99 -5.77 2.94
C MET A 27 -2.64 -6.38 1.70
N PRO A 28 -2.56 -7.70 1.49
CA PRO A 28 -3.32 -8.35 0.44
C PRO A 28 -4.82 -8.23 0.72
N VAL A 29 -5.61 -8.12 -0.35
CA VAL A 29 -7.07 -8.23 -0.31
C VAL A 29 -7.46 -9.49 -1.05
N PHE A 30 -8.18 -10.37 -0.36
CA PHE A 30 -8.75 -11.59 -0.89
C PHE A 30 -10.22 -11.33 -1.22
N GLY A 31 -10.74 -11.97 -2.27
CA GLY A 31 -12.15 -11.87 -2.67
C GLY A 31 -13.07 -12.65 -1.73
N ASP A 32 -14.28 -12.95 -2.21
CA ASP A 32 -15.36 -13.60 -1.43
C ASP A 32 -15.04 -15.03 -0.95
N ASP A 33 -13.92 -15.62 -1.40
CA ASP A 33 -13.41 -16.92 -0.94
C ASP A 33 -12.65 -16.82 0.39
N GLU A 34 -13.16 -16.02 1.35
CA GLU A 34 -12.63 -15.88 2.73
C GLU A 34 -12.75 -17.23 3.48
N GLY A 35 -11.81 -18.14 3.23
CA GLY A 35 -11.79 -19.47 3.85
C GLY A 35 -11.02 -20.54 3.07
N ASP A 36 -10.67 -20.30 1.80
CA ASP A 36 -9.76 -21.18 1.06
C ASP A 36 -8.30 -20.84 1.41
N GLU A 37 -7.58 -21.82 1.95
CA GLU A 37 -6.13 -21.73 2.21
C GLU A 37 -5.29 -21.52 0.95
N ASN A 38 -5.88 -21.73 -0.24
CA ASN A 38 -5.28 -21.51 -1.54
C ASN A 38 -5.77 -20.23 -2.24
N ALA A 39 -6.60 -19.41 -1.58
CA ALA A 39 -7.08 -18.16 -2.15
C ALA A 39 -5.91 -17.25 -2.52
N THR A 40 -5.88 -16.78 -3.76
CA THR A 40 -4.89 -15.81 -4.22
C THR A 40 -5.40 -14.41 -3.94
N ALA A 41 -4.51 -13.51 -3.52
CA ALA A 41 -4.87 -12.11 -3.36
C ALA A 41 -5.24 -11.51 -4.71
N GLU A 42 -6.38 -10.83 -4.77
CA GLU A 42 -6.90 -10.18 -5.98
C GLU A 42 -6.43 -8.73 -6.10
N GLY A 43 -6.01 -8.15 -4.98
CA GLY A 43 -5.44 -6.82 -4.92
C GLY A 43 -4.73 -6.53 -3.61
N ALA A 44 -4.51 -5.25 -3.35
CA ALA A 44 -3.86 -4.81 -2.13
C ALA A 44 -4.40 -3.47 -1.62
N ARG A 45 -4.17 -3.24 -0.33
CA ARG A 45 -4.23 -1.94 0.34
C ARG A 45 -2.81 -1.54 0.66
N VAL A 46 -2.38 -0.38 0.21
CA VAL A 46 -1.04 0.17 0.39
C VAL A 46 -1.16 1.47 1.16
N PHE A 47 -0.35 1.58 2.21
CA PHE A 47 -0.26 2.75 3.07
C PHE A 47 1.16 3.28 2.94
N ILE A 48 1.33 4.51 2.50
CA ILE A 48 2.64 5.13 2.28
C ILE A 48 2.73 6.39 3.13
N LEU A 49 3.63 6.38 4.11
CA LEU A 49 4.03 7.59 4.81
C LEU A 49 5.05 8.32 3.93
N LEU A 50 4.71 9.53 3.51
CA LEU A 50 5.52 10.38 2.64
C LEU A 50 6.03 11.60 3.42
N PRO A 51 7.24 12.11 3.12
CA PRO A 51 7.66 13.41 3.64
C PRO A 51 6.76 14.51 3.06
N ASP A 52 6.38 15.45 3.91
CA ASP A 52 5.56 16.60 3.56
C ASP A 52 6.24 17.89 4.07
N GLU A 53 6.03 19.01 3.38
CA GLU A 53 6.67 20.29 3.73
C GLU A 53 5.97 21.00 4.90
N ASP A 54 4.67 20.77 5.10
CA ASP A 54 3.86 21.48 6.09
C ASP A 54 3.88 20.75 7.44
N GLU A 55 3.33 19.55 7.50
CA GLU A 55 3.21 18.77 8.75
C GLU A 55 4.42 17.84 9.00
N GLY A 56 5.35 17.82 8.05
CA GLY A 56 6.55 17.01 8.07
C GLY A 56 6.34 15.58 7.57
N TRP A 57 5.10 15.12 7.43
CA TRP A 57 4.72 13.85 6.81
C TRP A 57 3.23 13.82 6.45
N THR A 58 2.86 12.92 5.54
CA THR A 58 1.46 12.63 5.19
C THR A 58 1.25 11.14 4.97
N LEU A 59 0.03 10.63 5.12
CA LEU A 59 -0.32 9.25 4.78
C LEU A 59 -1.08 9.22 3.46
N ARG A 60 -0.51 8.56 2.45
CA ARG A 60 -1.22 8.20 1.22
C ARG A 60 -1.77 6.78 1.32
N PHE A 61 -3.07 6.64 1.09
CA PHE A 61 -3.76 5.36 1.01
C PHE A 61 -4.09 5.03 -0.44
N ILE A 62 -3.71 3.83 -0.86
CA ILE A 62 -3.94 3.33 -2.21
C ILE A 62 -4.56 1.96 -2.12
N ALA A 63 -5.64 1.72 -2.85
CA ALA A 63 -6.27 0.41 -2.89
C ALA A 63 -6.81 0.09 -4.26
N GLY A 64 -6.81 -1.20 -4.59
CA GLY A 64 -7.42 -1.68 -5.83
C GLY A 64 -7.02 -3.11 -6.16
N PRO A 65 -7.55 -3.64 -7.28
CA PRO A 65 -7.13 -4.93 -7.81
C PRO A 65 -5.76 -4.83 -8.49
N PHE A 66 -4.99 -5.92 -8.49
CA PHE A 66 -3.61 -5.92 -9.00
C PHE A 66 -3.51 -5.56 -10.49
N PHE A 67 -4.42 -6.08 -11.31
CA PHE A 67 -4.33 -6.01 -12.77
C PHE A 67 -5.17 -4.88 -13.39
N SER A 68 -5.65 -3.93 -12.60
CA SER A 68 -6.37 -2.75 -13.09
C SER A 68 -5.47 -1.52 -13.15
N ASN A 69 -5.68 -0.69 -14.19
CA ASN A 69 -5.06 0.64 -14.31
C ASN A 69 -5.81 1.71 -13.49
N ALA A 70 -6.99 1.40 -12.96
CA ALA A 70 -7.76 2.31 -12.13
C ALA A 70 -7.65 1.86 -10.66
N PHE A 71 -7.15 2.74 -9.80
CA PHE A 71 -7.23 2.54 -8.36
C PHE A 71 -8.68 2.63 -7.90
N ALA A 72 -9.05 1.79 -6.93
CA ALA A 72 -10.29 1.96 -6.18
C ALA A 72 -10.18 3.15 -5.20
N ALA A 73 -8.98 3.44 -4.71
CA ALA A 73 -8.66 4.62 -3.90
C ALA A 73 -7.21 5.06 -4.11
N ASN A 74 -6.94 6.36 -4.10
CA ASN A 74 -5.60 6.96 -4.09
C ASN A 74 -5.68 8.34 -3.42
N ASP A 75 -5.83 8.31 -2.10
CA ASP A 75 -6.20 9.47 -1.30
C ASP A 75 -5.11 9.82 -0.29
N ILE A 76 -5.09 11.09 0.11
CA ILE A 76 -4.31 11.54 1.25
C ILE A 76 -5.22 11.51 2.48
N ILE A 77 -4.78 10.83 3.54
CA ILE A 77 -5.49 10.75 4.81
C ILE A 77 -4.78 11.66 5.82
N PRO A 78 -5.48 12.68 6.37
CA PRO A 78 -4.98 13.51 7.46
C PRO A 78 -4.62 12.69 8.70
N ALA A 79 -3.62 13.12 9.46
CA ALA A 79 -3.06 12.33 10.58
C ALA A 79 -4.10 11.97 11.67
N ASP A 80 -5.05 12.87 11.92
CA ASP A 80 -6.15 12.72 12.87
C ASP A 80 -7.26 11.78 12.36
N GLU A 81 -7.37 11.58 11.05
CA GLU A 81 -8.33 10.67 10.42
C GLU A 81 -7.78 9.24 10.22
N ILE A 82 -6.49 9.00 10.51
CA ILE A 82 -5.88 7.67 10.35
C ILE A 82 -6.52 6.66 11.32
N PRO A 83 -7.10 5.56 10.81
CA PRO A 83 -7.68 4.52 11.65
C PRO A 83 -6.64 3.80 12.53
N ASP A 84 -7.03 3.38 13.74
CA ASP A 84 -6.12 2.68 14.67
C ASP A 84 -5.52 1.39 14.08
N ARG A 85 -6.30 0.66 13.27
CA ARG A 85 -5.81 -0.53 12.55
C ARG A 85 -4.62 -0.24 11.64
N VAL A 86 -4.51 0.98 11.10
CA VAL A 86 -3.36 1.40 10.29
C VAL A 86 -2.15 1.70 11.19
N ARG A 87 -2.39 2.25 12.39
CA ARG A 87 -1.36 2.53 13.40
C ARG A 87 -0.75 1.26 13.99
N GLU A 88 -1.46 0.14 13.93
CA GLU A 88 -1.00 -1.19 14.32
C GLU A 88 -0.11 -1.86 13.26
N LEU A 89 -0.05 -1.32 12.04
CA LEU A 89 0.76 -1.91 10.96
C LEU A 89 2.25 -1.69 11.19
N LEU A 90 3.03 -2.60 10.60
CA LEU A 90 4.47 -2.49 10.49
C LEU A 90 4.85 -1.94 9.11
N PHE A 91 5.61 -0.86 9.11
CA PHE A 91 6.05 -0.16 7.92
C PHE A 91 7.49 -0.53 7.59
N VAL A 92 7.79 -0.59 6.30
CA VAL A 92 9.13 -0.84 5.78
C VAL A 92 9.70 0.45 5.21
N PRO A 93 10.88 0.91 5.69
CA PRO A 93 11.60 2.02 5.09
C PRO A 93 11.80 1.81 3.58
N THR A 94 11.47 2.81 2.78
CA THR A 94 11.52 2.70 1.32
C THR A 94 11.91 4.04 0.67
N ARG A 95 11.80 4.11 -0.66
CA ARG A 95 11.66 5.34 -1.43
C ARG A 95 10.35 5.26 -2.21
N CYS A 96 9.80 6.40 -2.57
CA CYS A 96 8.62 6.48 -3.41
C CYS A 96 8.80 7.71 -4.29
N GLU A 97 8.63 7.54 -5.60
CA GLU A 97 8.66 8.63 -6.58
C GLU A 97 7.21 8.86 -7.04
N GLU A 98 6.87 10.12 -7.33
CA GLU A 98 5.49 10.53 -7.60
C GLU A 98 4.93 9.85 -8.87
N ASP A 99 5.76 9.63 -9.87
CA ASP A 99 5.39 8.94 -11.12
C ASP A 99 4.94 7.50 -10.90
N TRP A 100 5.40 6.84 -9.84
CA TRP A 100 4.98 5.46 -9.51
C TRP A 100 3.52 5.39 -9.07
N LEU A 101 2.95 6.51 -8.61
CA LEU A 101 1.56 6.62 -8.20
C LEU A 101 0.59 6.67 -9.38
N ALA A 102 1.09 6.68 -10.62
CA ALA A 102 0.30 6.58 -11.84
C ALA A 102 0.29 5.16 -12.44
N ASP A 103 1.08 4.23 -11.89
CA ASP A 103 1.16 2.86 -12.39
C ASP A 103 0.04 1.97 -11.82
N GLN A 104 -0.11 0.77 -12.39
CA GLN A 104 -0.90 -0.30 -11.78
C GLN A 104 -0.44 -0.59 -10.35
N LEU A 105 -1.37 -0.98 -9.47
CA LEU A 105 -1.08 -1.29 -8.07
C LEU A 105 0.01 -2.36 -7.92
N GLN A 106 0.00 -3.40 -8.75
CA GLN A 106 1.04 -4.44 -8.73
C GLN A 106 2.44 -3.89 -9.04
N MET A 107 2.54 -2.95 -9.98
CA MET A 107 3.80 -2.33 -10.38
C MET A 107 4.29 -1.37 -9.30
N LEU A 108 3.38 -0.58 -8.72
CA LEU A 108 3.68 0.25 -7.55
C LEU A 108 4.23 -0.59 -6.40
N LEU A 109 3.57 -1.69 -6.05
CA LEU A 109 4.01 -2.57 -4.97
C LEU A 109 5.39 -3.18 -5.26
N ALA A 110 5.64 -3.61 -6.50
CA ALA A 110 6.94 -4.12 -6.93
C ALA A 110 8.05 -3.05 -6.81
N LYS A 111 7.79 -1.80 -7.21
CA LYS A 111 8.76 -0.71 -7.07
C LYS A 111 9.04 -0.38 -5.61
N LEU A 112 8.01 -0.36 -4.75
CA LEU A 112 8.14 -0.11 -3.31
C LEU A 112 8.96 -1.20 -2.59
N THR A 113 8.77 -2.47 -2.94
CA THR A 113 9.53 -3.59 -2.34
C THR A 113 10.97 -3.62 -2.81
N GLN A 114 11.22 -3.35 -4.10
CA GLN A 114 12.58 -3.18 -4.64
C GLN A 114 13.30 -2.01 -3.95
N ALA A 115 12.62 -0.87 -3.81
CA ALA A 115 13.11 0.32 -3.11
C ALA A 115 13.44 0.08 -1.63
N ALA A 116 12.71 -0.83 -0.98
CA ALA A 116 12.96 -1.26 0.38
C ALA A 116 14.06 -2.33 0.51
N GLY A 117 14.63 -2.81 -0.61
CA GLY A 117 15.65 -3.86 -0.62
C GLY A 117 15.10 -5.25 -0.29
N ILE A 118 13.80 -5.47 -0.49
CA ILE A 118 13.10 -6.75 -0.23
C ILE A 118 12.44 -7.32 -1.50
N GLY A 119 12.83 -6.81 -2.67
CA GLY A 119 12.23 -7.18 -3.96
C GLY A 119 12.29 -8.68 -4.28
N ASP A 120 13.32 -9.39 -3.81
CA ASP A 120 13.50 -10.83 -4.02
C ASP A 120 12.40 -11.69 -3.35
N GLN A 121 11.56 -11.10 -2.49
CA GLN A 121 10.44 -11.76 -1.83
C GLN A 121 9.12 -11.66 -2.62
N MET A 122 9.13 -10.90 -3.73
CA MET A 122 7.97 -10.70 -4.58
C MET A 122 8.03 -11.57 -5.82
N PRO A 123 6.88 -12.09 -6.30
CA PRO A 123 6.79 -12.62 -7.66
C PRO A 123 7.25 -11.59 -8.69
N ASP A 124 7.90 -12.05 -9.77
CA ASP A 124 8.23 -11.16 -10.89
C ASP A 124 6.96 -10.79 -11.66
N TYR A 125 6.34 -9.68 -11.28
CA TYR A 125 5.14 -9.17 -11.93
C TYR A 125 5.44 -8.48 -13.25
N THR A 126 6.69 -8.06 -13.50
CA THR A 126 7.06 -7.36 -14.74
C THR A 126 7.07 -8.30 -15.95
N SER A 127 7.28 -9.60 -15.72
CA SER A 127 7.18 -10.64 -16.75
C SER A 127 5.79 -11.26 -16.87
N GLN A 128 4.83 -10.90 -15.99
CA GLN A 128 3.48 -11.46 -16.02
C GLN A 128 2.56 -10.66 -16.95
N PRO A 129 1.78 -11.34 -17.81
CA PRO A 129 0.81 -10.68 -18.68
C PRO A 129 -0.28 -10.02 -17.83
N ALA A 130 -0.56 -8.74 -18.09
CA ALA A 130 -1.69 -8.05 -17.48
C ALA A 130 -2.99 -8.79 -17.85
N LYS A 131 -3.75 -9.25 -16.85
CA LYS A 131 -5.10 -9.78 -17.07
C LYS A 131 -6.08 -8.62 -17.07
N ALA A 132 -6.86 -8.45 -18.14
CA ALA A 132 -7.99 -7.52 -18.11
C ALA A 132 -8.94 -7.95 -17.00
N ALA A 133 -9.24 -7.05 -16.06
CA ALA A 133 -10.24 -7.28 -15.03
C ALA A 133 -11.63 -7.11 -15.67
N GLU A 134 -12.36 -8.19 -15.89
CA GLU A 134 -13.80 -8.13 -16.15
C GLU A 134 -14.55 -8.14 -14.80
N ASP A 135 -15.35 -7.10 -14.58
CA ASP A 135 -16.35 -6.95 -13.49
C ASP A 135 -15.89 -7.20 -12.03
N VAL A 136 -14.64 -6.88 -11.68
CA VAL A 136 -14.19 -6.99 -10.27
C VAL A 136 -14.64 -5.76 -9.46
N VAL A 137 -15.68 -5.94 -8.65
CA VAL A 137 -16.09 -5.00 -7.59
C VAL A 137 -15.09 -5.13 -6.44
N PHE A 138 -14.21 -4.13 -6.24
CA PHE A 138 -13.21 -4.16 -5.17
C PHE A 138 -13.82 -3.64 -3.86
N PRO A 139 -13.92 -4.45 -2.78
CA PRO A 139 -14.54 -4.01 -1.54
C PRO A 139 -13.67 -2.97 -0.80
N VAL A 140 -14.11 -1.71 -0.85
CA VAL A 140 -13.53 -0.58 -0.09
C VAL A 140 -14.05 -0.52 1.36
N SER A 141 -14.80 -1.53 1.82
CA SER A 141 -15.48 -1.62 3.13
C SER A 141 -14.58 -1.51 4.37
N PHE A 142 -13.27 -1.32 4.21
CA PHE A 142 -12.31 -1.12 5.30
C PHE A 142 -12.18 0.34 5.76
N ILE A 143 -12.45 1.33 4.91
CA ILE A 143 -12.57 2.71 5.38
C ILE A 143 -14.01 2.85 5.85
N GLY A 144 -14.22 3.04 7.15
CA GLY A 144 -15.55 3.17 7.77
C GLY A 144 -16.37 4.39 7.32
N LEU A 145 -16.23 4.87 6.09
CA LEU A 145 -17.11 5.83 5.44
C LEU A 145 -18.44 5.17 5.04
N ASN A 146 -19.13 4.59 6.01
CA ASN A 146 -20.57 4.45 5.92
C ASN A 146 -21.19 5.83 6.16
N LYS A 147 -21.27 6.66 5.12
CA LYS A 147 -22.27 7.73 5.10
C LYS A 147 -23.46 7.20 4.30
N PRO A 148 -24.57 6.81 4.96
CA PRO A 148 -25.83 6.62 4.25
C PRO A 148 -26.27 7.99 3.69
N LEU A 149 -26.65 8.02 2.42
CA LEU A 149 -27.56 9.04 1.89
C LEU A 149 -28.99 8.71 2.35
#